data_AF-A0A6C0BSA7-F1
#
_entry.id   AF-A0A6C0BSA7-F1
#
_cell.length_a   1.000
_cell.length_b   1.000
_cell.length_c   1.000
_cell.angle_alpha   90.00
_cell.angle_beta   90.00
_cell.angle_gamma   90.00
#
_symmetry.space_group_name_H-M   'P 1'
#
loop_
_entity.id
_entity.type
_entity.pdbx_description
1 polymer ?
#
loop_
_entity_poly.entity_id
_entity_poly.type
_entity_poly.pdbx_seq_one_letter_code
_entity_poly.pdbx_strand_id
1 'polypeptide(L)'
;MPETVMQFLENLDDNTHSMLKNMMSTILSFGKIYIDYVRDFDGKNGFMFSGGSKMNDIMNSEKVMSDGHSGCSAALTMRNCQYMLQRYPINDIETGLYFKDNDDISNDDISIDIKGEGRTLFKTYDKMDNYNKEACDVWASKGIDEAVNYMTRGITTGEMSYSEMRERYG
;
A
#
# COMPACT_ATOMS: atom_id res chain seq x y z
N MET A 1 -5.90 -26.14 -11.01
CA MET A 1 -6.10 -26.02 -9.55
C MET A 1 -6.66 -24.64 -9.27
N PRO A 2 -7.56 -24.45 -8.30
CA PRO A 2 -7.93 -23.11 -7.87
C PRO A 2 -6.66 -22.37 -7.39
N GLU A 3 -6.52 -21.11 -7.79
CA GLU A 3 -5.46 -20.21 -7.31
C GLU A 3 -5.50 -20.14 -5.79
N THR A 4 -4.34 -20.19 -5.11
CA THR A 4 -4.26 -19.99 -3.65
C THR A 4 -4.16 -18.49 -3.31
N VAL A 5 -4.43 -18.13 -2.05
CA VAL A 5 -4.22 -16.76 -1.56
C VAL A 5 -2.79 -16.29 -1.83
N MET A 6 -1.80 -17.14 -1.56
CA MET A 6 -0.38 -16.82 -1.77
C MET A 6 -0.07 -16.54 -3.25
N GLN A 7 -0.59 -17.37 -4.16
CA GLN A 7 -0.41 -17.18 -5.60
C GLN A 7 -1.01 -15.85 -6.07
N PHE A 8 -2.17 -15.48 -5.55
CA PHE A 8 -2.78 -14.18 -5.84
C PHE A 8 -1.89 -13.03 -5.35
N LEU A 9 -1.40 -13.11 -4.10
CA LEU A 9 -0.57 -12.06 -3.49
C LEU A 9 0.82 -11.94 -4.14
N GLU A 10 1.40 -13.04 -4.61
CA GLU A 10 2.69 -13.07 -5.32
C GLU A 10 2.63 -12.36 -6.68
N ASN A 11 1.45 -12.28 -7.29
CA ASN A 11 1.24 -11.60 -8.57
C ASN A 11 1.04 -10.07 -8.43
N LEU A 12 0.97 -9.55 -7.20
CA LEU A 12 0.84 -8.12 -6.93
C LEU A 12 2.21 -7.48 -6.75
N ASP A 13 2.37 -6.25 -7.21
CA ASP A 13 3.52 -5.44 -6.83
C ASP A 13 3.49 -5.12 -5.32
N ASP A 14 4.67 -4.82 -4.76
CA ASP A 14 4.81 -4.64 -3.32
C ASP A 14 3.93 -3.51 -2.76
N ASN A 15 3.70 -2.44 -3.55
CA ASN A 15 2.86 -1.33 -3.13
C ASN A 15 1.39 -1.76 -3.07
N THR A 16 0.89 -2.40 -4.13
CA THR A 16 -0.48 -2.95 -4.16
C THR A 16 -0.69 -3.99 -3.06
N HIS A 17 0.31 -4.83 -2.79
CA HIS A 17 0.23 -5.80 -1.70
C HIS A 17 0.15 -5.12 -0.33
N SER A 18 0.99 -4.11 -0.06
CA SER A 18 0.95 -3.36 1.20
C SER A 18 -0.42 -2.71 1.44
N MET A 19 -0.94 -2.01 0.43
CA MET A 19 -2.27 -1.38 0.50
C MET A 19 -3.38 -2.42 0.74
N LEU A 20 -3.32 -3.55 0.04
CA LEU A 20 -4.26 -4.65 0.22
C LEU A 20 -4.20 -5.22 1.65
N LYS A 21 -3.00 -5.42 2.20
CA LYS A 21 -2.79 -5.91 3.56
C LYS A 21 -3.41 -4.98 4.59
N ASN A 22 -3.15 -3.68 4.50
CA ASN A 22 -3.69 -2.67 5.42
C ASN A 22 -5.22 -2.55 5.33
N MET A 23 -5.76 -2.54 4.11
CA MET A 23 -7.19 -2.43 3.87
C MET A 23 -7.94 -3.69 4.31
N MET A 24 -7.46 -4.88 3.93
CA MET A 24 -8.06 -6.14 4.35
C MET A 24 -8.00 -6.30 5.87
N SER A 25 -6.86 -6.00 6.50
CA SER A 25 -6.72 -6.07 7.95
C SER A 25 -7.69 -5.15 8.69
N THR A 26 -7.97 -3.97 8.12
CA THR A 26 -8.98 -3.04 8.65
C THR A 26 -10.39 -3.63 8.53
N ILE A 27 -10.74 -4.19 7.37
CA ILE A 27 -12.05 -4.80 7.14
C ILE A 27 -12.29 -5.97 8.11
N LEU A 28 -11.28 -6.82 8.30
CA LEU A 28 -11.35 -7.96 9.20
C LEU A 28 -11.49 -7.52 10.67
N SER A 29 -10.76 -6.48 11.10
CA SER A 29 -10.81 -5.99 12.49
C SER A 29 -12.15 -5.34 12.86
N PHE A 30 -12.83 -4.71 11.91
CA PHE A 30 -14.20 -4.20 12.11
C PHE A 30 -15.27 -5.30 12.11
N GLY A 31 -14.90 -6.52 11.72
CA GLY A 31 -15.70 -7.72 11.89
C GLY A 31 -16.75 -7.95 10.81
N LYS A 32 -17.63 -8.91 11.09
CA LYS A 32 -18.50 -9.56 10.09
C LYS A 32 -19.34 -8.58 9.25
N ILE A 33 -19.83 -7.49 9.86
CA ILE A 33 -20.67 -6.50 9.16
C ILE A 33 -19.92 -5.81 8.02
N TYR A 34 -18.61 -5.58 8.18
CA TYR A 34 -17.75 -4.97 7.16
C TYR A 34 -17.29 -5.98 6.12
N ILE A 35 -16.98 -7.21 6.58
CA ILE A 35 -16.66 -8.33 5.70
C ILE A 35 -17.82 -8.59 4.72
N ASP A 36 -19.05 -8.71 5.23
CA ASP A 36 -20.24 -8.92 4.39
C ASP A 36 -20.46 -7.73 3.44
N TYR A 37 -20.30 -6.49 3.94
CA TYR A 37 -20.43 -5.29 3.11
C TYR A 37 -19.47 -5.31 1.91
N VAL A 38 -18.19 -5.62 2.11
CA VAL A 38 -17.20 -5.60 1.02
C VAL A 38 -17.37 -6.82 0.12
N ARG A 39 -17.60 -8.01 0.67
CA ARG A 39 -17.80 -9.25 -0.10
C ARG A 39 -18.98 -9.12 -1.06
N ASP A 40 -20.11 -8.62 -0.56
CA ASP A 40 -21.38 -8.60 -1.28
C ASP A 40 -21.63 -7.26 -1.98
N PHE A 41 -20.64 -6.37 -2.02
CA PHE A 41 -20.77 -5.04 -2.61
C PHE A 41 -21.15 -5.10 -4.11
N ASP A 42 -22.30 -4.53 -4.46
CA ASP A 42 -22.82 -4.47 -5.84
C ASP A 42 -23.16 -3.03 -6.29
N GLY A 43 -22.66 -2.03 -5.58
CA GLY A 43 -23.02 -0.63 -5.81
C GLY A 43 -22.82 -0.20 -7.26
N LYS A 44 -23.85 0.42 -7.84
CA LYS A 44 -23.95 0.78 -9.28
C LYS A 44 -22.74 1.55 -9.82
N ASN A 45 -22.11 2.39 -8.99
CA ASN A 45 -20.97 3.22 -9.38
C ASN A 45 -19.62 2.65 -8.90
N GLY A 46 -19.59 1.42 -8.40
CA GLY A 46 -18.40 0.82 -7.81
C GLY A 46 -17.95 1.49 -6.51
N PHE A 47 -16.80 1.05 -5.98
CA PHE A 47 -16.22 1.60 -4.76
C PHE A 47 -15.73 3.05 -4.91
N MET A 48 -15.33 3.47 -6.11
CA MET A 48 -14.80 4.82 -6.36
C MET A 48 -15.79 5.93 -6.00
N PHE A 49 -17.09 5.68 -6.20
CA PHE A 49 -18.16 6.63 -5.92
C PHE A 49 -19.12 6.12 -4.84
N SER A 50 -18.73 5.09 -4.10
CA SER A 50 -19.51 4.63 -2.96
C SER A 50 -19.23 5.55 -1.77
N GLY A 51 -20.27 6.23 -1.30
CA GLY A 51 -20.28 6.89 0.00
C GLY A 51 -21.07 6.06 1.01
N GLY A 52 -20.80 6.25 2.30
CA GLY A 52 -21.54 5.60 3.38
C GLY A 52 -20.66 5.40 4.60
N SER A 53 -21.28 5.21 5.77
CA SER A 53 -20.54 5.08 7.03
C SER A 53 -19.46 4.01 6.94
N LYS A 54 -19.81 2.79 6.50
CA LYS A 54 -18.84 1.69 6.40
C LYS A 54 -17.64 2.00 5.49
N MET A 55 -17.88 2.66 4.36
CA MET A 55 -16.80 3.05 3.44
C MET A 55 -15.91 4.11 4.09
N ASN A 56 -16.53 5.12 4.71
CA ASN A 56 -15.82 6.17 5.43
C ASN A 56 -15.01 5.60 6.61
N ASP A 57 -15.58 4.65 7.34
CA ASP A 57 -14.94 4.01 8.49
C ASP A 57 -13.69 3.22 8.05
N ILE A 58 -13.77 2.50 6.92
CA ILE A 58 -12.60 1.81 6.32
C ILE A 58 -11.55 2.84 5.88
N MET A 59 -11.95 3.85 5.11
CA MET A 59 -11.01 4.83 4.52
C MET A 59 -10.35 5.72 5.57
N ASN A 60 -11.04 6.01 6.67
CA ASN A 60 -10.54 6.84 7.76
C ASN A 60 -9.82 6.00 8.84
N SER A 61 -9.59 4.70 8.61
CA SER A 61 -8.75 3.92 9.51
C SER A 61 -7.30 4.42 9.42
N GLU A 62 -6.59 4.44 10.54
CA GLU A 62 -5.21 4.93 10.61
C GLU A 62 -4.30 4.26 9.57
N LYS A 63 -4.45 2.94 9.39
CA LYS A 63 -3.67 2.15 8.43
C LYS A 63 -3.97 2.57 7.00
N VAL A 64 -5.25 2.65 6.63
CA VAL A 64 -5.67 2.98 5.25
C VAL A 64 -5.38 4.45 4.91
N MET A 65 -5.51 5.35 5.89
CA MET A 65 -5.13 6.76 5.69
C MET A 65 -3.63 6.90 5.43
N SER A 66 -2.78 6.12 6.12
CA SER A 66 -1.33 6.15 5.94
C SER A 66 -0.87 5.66 4.56
N ASP A 67 -1.68 4.86 3.86
CA ASP A 67 -1.40 4.38 2.52
C ASP A 67 -1.56 5.48 1.44
N GLY A 68 -2.13 6.65 1.76
CA GLY A 68 -2.20 7.79 0.85
C GLY A 68 -3.04 7.53 -0.41
N HIS A 69 -4.17 6.83 -0.27
CA HIS A 69 -5.01 6.43 -1.40
C HIS A 69 -5.58 7.61 -2.20
N SER A 70 -5.47 7.52 -3.53
CA SER A 70 -6.36 8.24 -4.45
C SER A 70 -7.70 7.50 -4.55
N GLY A 71 -8.78 8.16 -4.98
CA GLY A 71 -10.08 7.50 -5.18
C GLY A 71 -10.01 6.29 -6.14
N CYS A 72 -9.06 6.29 -7.10
CA CYS A 72 -8.84 5.17 -8.01
C CYS A 72 -8.10 4.01 -7.34
N SER A 73 -6.96 4.27 -6.68
CA SER A 73 -6.21 3.22 -5.99
C SER A 73 -7.03 2.60 -4.86
N ALA A 74 -7.78 3.39 -4.10
CA ALA A 74 -8.68 2.88 -3.07
C ALA A 74 -9.75 1.94 -3.65
N ALA A 75 -10.35 2.31 -4.80
CA ALA A 75 -11.37 1.49 -5.43
C ALA A 75 -10.80 0.16 -5.98
N LEU A 76 -9.57 0.16 -6.50
CA LEU A 76 -8.86 -1.04 -6.94
C LEU A 76 -8.53 -1.94 -5.75
N THR A 77 -7.98 -1.39 -4.67
CA THR A 77 -7.67 -2.14 -3.45
C THR A 77 -8.93 -2.76 -2.84
N MET A 78 -10.03 -2.01 -2.75
CA MET A 78 -11.33 -2.55 -2.30
C MET A 78 -11.85 -3.67 -3.22
N ARG A 79 -11.59 -3.60 -4.52
CA ARG A 79 -11.97 -4.66 -5.46
C ARG A 79 -11.13 -5.92 -5.25
N ASN A 80 -9.83 -5.78 -4.96
CA ASN A 80 -8.97 -6.89 -4.58
C ASN A 80 -9.44 -7.50 -3.25
N CYS A 81 -9.81 -6.68 -2.27
CA CYS A 81 -10.40 -7.18 -1.02
C CYS A 81 -11.67 -7.99 -1.29
N GLN A 82 -12.59 -7.45 -2.11
CA GLN A 82 -13.80 -8.17 -2.49
C GLN A 82 -13.50 -9.49 -3.20
N TYR A 83 -12.55 -9.48 -4.16
CA TYR A 83 -12.13 -10.69 -4.88
C TYR A 83 -11.68 -11.78 -3.90
N MET A 84 -10.86 -11.42 -2.92
CA MET A 84 -10.37 -12.36 -1.90
C MET A 84 -11.50 -12.89 -1.02
N LEU A 85 -12.37 -12.01 -0.50
CA LEU A 85 -13.48 -12.38 0.38
C LEU A 85 -14.53 -13.26 -0.30
N GLN A 86 -14.62 -13.24 -1.63
CA GLN A 86 -15.52 -14.09 -2.40
C GLN A 86 -14.94 -15.47 -2.73
N ARG A 87 -13.61 -15.62 -2.71
CA ARG A 87 -12.92 -16.79 -3.24
C ARG A 87 -12.18 -17.62 -2.19
N TYR A 88 -11.77 -17.00 -1.09
CA TYR A 88 -10.92 -17.64 -0.10
C TYR A 88 -11.58 -17.66 1.28
N PRO A 89 -11.36 -18.72 2.08
CA PRO A 89 -11.67 -18.71 3.50
C PRO A 89 -10.95 -17.58 4.23
N ILE A 90 -11.60 -16.95 5.22
CA ILE A 90 -11.01 -15.84 6.00
C ILE A 90 -9.68 -16.25 6.64
N ASN A 91 -9.61 -17.47 7.19
CA ASN A 91 -8.39 -17.97 7.82
C ASN A 91 -7.22 -18.03 6.82
N ASP A 92 -7.47 -18.37 5.55
CA ASP A 92 -6.45 -18.45 4.51
C ASP A 92 -5.99 -17.05 4.08
N ILE A 93 -6.91 -16.08 4.09
CA ILE A 93 -6.61 -14.67 3.84
C ILE A 93 -5.71 -14.11 4.94
N GLU A 94 -6.09 -14.29 6.20
CA GLU A 94 -5.29 -13.86 7.36
C GLU A 94 -3.90 -14.50 7.31
N THR A 95 -3.85 -15.82 7.14
CA THR A 95 -2.60 -16.57 6.99
C THR A 95 -1.74 -16.00 5.87
N GLY A 96 -2.29 -15.85 4.66
CA GLY A 96 -1.53 -15.39 3.50
C GLY A 96 -0.98 -13.96 3.64
N LEU A 97 -1.74 -13.05 4.25
CA LEU A 97 -1.31 -11.65 4.45
C LEU A 97 -0.15 -11.50 5.45
N TYR A 98 -0.01 -12.44 6.39
CA TYR A 98 1.03 -12.41 7.42
C TYR A 98 2.16 -13.44 7.20
N PHE A 99 2.01 -14.36 6.24
CA PHE A 99 3.04 -15.36 5.95
C PHE A 99 4.29 -14.79 5.25
N LYS A 100 4.14 -13.75 4.40
CA LYS A 100 5.27 -13.12 3.69
C LYS A 100 6.29 -12.46 4.63
N ASP A 101 5.93 -12.20 5.88
CA ASP A 101 6.83 -11.57 6.86
C ASP A 101 7.82 -12.56 7.52
N ASN A 102 7.65 -13.89 7.36
CA ASN A 102 8.49 -14.90 8.03
C ASN A 102 9.58 -15.54 7.15
N ASP A 103 9.53 -15.40 5.82
CA ASP A 103 10.51 -16.02 4.91
C ASP A 103 11.76 -15.15 4.64
N ASP A 104 11.99 -14.12 5.47
CA ASP A 104 13.15 -13.23 5.38
C ASP A 104 14.11 -13.33 6.57
N ILE A 105 14.19 -14.51 7.19
CA ILE A 105 15.32 -14.89 8.05
C ILE A 105 16.19 -15.91 7.29
N SER A 106 16.77 -15.48 6.17
CA SER A 106 18.06 -16.03 5.74
C SER A 106 19.15 -15.09 6.24
N ASN A 107 19.85 -15.57 7.26
CA ASN A 107 20.79 -14.86 8.11
C ASN A 107 22.18 -14.66 7.47
N ASP A 108 22.29 -14.51 6.16
CA ASP A 108 23.60 -14.41 5.51
C ASP A 108 23.69 -13.20 4.55
N ASP A 109 24.66 -12.34 4.87
CA ASP A 109 25.39 -11.45 3.97
C ASP A 109 24.75 -10.14 3.48
N ILE A 110 24.90 -9.08 4.29
CA ILE A 110 25.91 -8.01 4.08
C ILE A 110 25.47 -6.76 4.87
N SER A 111 26.24 -6.45 5.92
CA SER A 111 26.22 -5.14 6.57
C SER A 111 26.78 -4.09 5.62
N ILE A 112 25.92 -3.22 5.09
CA ILE A 112 26.33 -1.92 4.55
C ILE A 112 26.21 -0.92 5.69
N ASP A 113 27.37 -0.50 6.17
CA ASP A 113 27.55 0.49 7.23
C ASP A 113 27.15 1.88 6.68
N ILE A 114 25.88 2.25 6.82
CA ILE A 114 25.39 3.60 6.50
C ILE A 114 25.50 4.43 7.78
N LYS A 115 26.45 5.37 7.76
CA LYS A 115 26.64 6.37 8.82
C LYS A 115 25.39 7.22 8.97
N GLY A 116 24.74 7.11 10.12
CA GLY A 116 23.71 8.05 10.58
C GLY A 116 22.35 7.39 10.78
N GLU A 117 22.07 7.01 12.02
CA GLU A 117 20.73 6.75 12.58
C GLU A 117 19.82 5.74 11.84
N GLY A 118 20.33 4.51 11.69
CA GLY A 118 19.64 3.33 12.21
C GLY A 118 18.15 3.13 11.89
N ARG A 119 17.71 3.35 10.65
CA ARG A 119 16.45 2.77 10.14
C ARG A 119 16.73 2.03 8.85
N THR A 120 16.40 0.74 8.85
CA THR A 120 16.54 -0.19 7.73
C THR A 120 15.75 0.34 6.54
N LEU A 121 16.40 1.05 5.62
CA LEU A 121 15.79 1.50 4.38
C LEU A 121 15.68 0.32 3.42
N PHE A 122 14.43 -0.13 3.28
CA PHE A 122 13.82 -0.80 2.14
C PHE A 122 14.74 -1.59 1.19
N LYS A 123 14.49 -2.90 1.09
CA LYS A 123 15.03 -3.83 0.07
C LYS A 123 14.85 -3.37 -1.40
N THR A 124 14.12 -2.30 -1.63
CA THR A 124 13.85 -1.70 -2.94
C THR A 124 14.71 -0.47 -3.25
N TYR A 125 15.49 0.08 -2.29
CA TYR A 125 16.32 1.26 -2.53
C TYR A 125 17.23 1.07 -3.75
N ASP A 126 17.93 -0.07 -3.85
CA ASP A 126 18.81 -0.34 -4.99
C ASP A 126 18.09 -0.42 -6.34
N LYS A 127 16.79 -0.78 -6.32
CA LYS A 127 15.94 -0.93 -7.51
C LYS A 127 15.20 0.36 -7.89
N MET A 128 15.24 1.40 -7.07
CA MET A 128 14.66 2.70 -7.38
C MET A 128 15.51 3.46 -8.40
N ASP A 129 14.85 4.25 -9.24
CA ASP A 129 15.51 5.29 -10.01
C ASP A 129 16.10 6.37 -9.07
N ASN A 130 16.95 7.23 -9.62
CA ASN A 130 17.68 8.23 -8.83
C ASN A 130 16.76 9.26 -8.17
N TYR A 131 15.63 9.61 -8.80
CA TYR A 131 14.70 10.59 -8.24
C TYR A 131 14.02 10.03 -6.98
N ASN A 132 13.58 8.77 -7.05
CA ASN A 132 12.99 8.09 -5.91
C ASN A 132 14.01 7.83 -4.78
N LYS A 133 15.27 7.54 -5.11
CA LYS A 133 16.36 7.45 -4.11
C LYS A 133 16.56 8.75 -3.35
N GLU A 134 16.67 9.87 -4.06
CA GLU A 134 16.85 11.20 -3.43
C GLU A 134 15.66 11.58 -2.54
N ALA A 135 14.42 11.27 -2.97
CA ALA A 135 13.24 11.51 -2.15
C ALA A 135 13.24 10.64 -0.88
N CYS A 136 13.65 9.38 -0.98
CA CYS A 136 13.86 8.49 0.18
C CYS A 136 14.95 9.01 1.12
N ASP A 137 16.05 9.54 0.60
CA ASP A 137 17.13 10.11 1.41
C ASP A 137 16.67 11.36 2.17
N VAL A 138 15.86 12.22 1.53
CA VAL A 138 15.24 13.37 2.19
C VAL A 138 14.26 12.91 3.27
N TRP A 139 13.46 11.88 3.00
CA TRP A 139 12.54 11.33 3.99
C TRP A 139 13.29 10.75 5.20
N ALA A 140 14.33 9.97 4.96
CA ALA A 140 15.16 9.37 6.00
C ALA A 140 15.82 10.41 6.90
N SER A 141 16.27 11.52 6.31
CA SER A 141 17.03 12.56 7.03
C SER A 141 16.17 13.67 7.63
N LYS A 142 15.02 13.99 7.05
CA LYS A 142 14.22 15.19 7.40
C LYS A 142 12.75 14.92 7.67
N GLY A 143 12.28 13.70 7.47
CA GLY A 143 10.88 13.32 7.67
C GLY A 143 10.02 13.53 6.42
N ILE A 144 8.77 13.08 6.52
CA ILE A 144 7.87 12.91 5.37
C ILE A 144 7.44 14.23 4.73
N ASP A 145 7.22 15.27 5.55
CA ASP A 145 6.77 16.57 5.06
C ASP A 145 7.82 17.23 4.15
N GLU A 146 9.10 17.09 4.51
CA GLU A 146 10.21 17.60 3.71
C GLU A 146 10.44 16.77 2.44
N ALA A 147 10.15 15.47 2.47
CA ALA A 147 10.19 14.63 1.27
C ALA A 147 9.08 14.99 0.27
N VAL A 148 7.86 15.21 0.77
CA VAL A 148 6.73 15.68 -0.05
C VAL A 148 7.04 17.06 -0.63
N ASN A 149 7.60 17.97 0.18
CA ASN A 149 8.03 19.29 -0.31
C ASN A 149 9.12 19.15 -1.38
N TYR A 150 10.12 18.28 -1.19
CA TYR A 150 11.17 18.03 -2.18
C TYR A 150 10.60 17.56 -3.53
N MET A 151 9.68 16.59 -3.50
CA MET A 151 9.05 16.03 -4.70
C MET A 151 8.13 17.04 -5.42
N THR A 152 7.52 17.95 -4.66
CA THR A 152 6.52 18.89 -5.20
C THR A 152 7.06 20.30 -5.45
N ARG A 153 8.27 20.62 -4.98
CA ARG A 153 8.86 21.98 -5.05
C ARG A 153 8.85 22.57 -6.45
N GLY A 154 9.17 21.76 -7.47
CA GLY A 154 9.19 22.18 -8.86
C GLY A 154 7.81 22.61 -9.38
N ILE A 155 6.74 21.99 -8.86
CA ILE A 155 5.36 22.40 -9.16
C ILE A 155 5.10 23.77 -8.52
N THR A 156 5.52 23.95 -7.27
CA THR A 156 5.30 25.18 -6.51
C THR A 156 6.07 26.37 -7.08
N THR A 157 7.25 26.15 -7.65
CA THR A 157 8.08 27.18 -8.30
C THR A 157 7.74 27.38 -9.78
N GLY A 158 6.90 26.53 -10.38
CA GLY A 158 6.58 26.56 -11.81
C GLY A 158 7.69 26.02 -12.72
N GLU A 159 8.70 25.39 -12.14
CA GLU A 159 9.84 24.78 -12.85
C GLU A 159 9.55 23.35 -13.33
N MET A 160 8.45 22.76 -12.87
CA MET A 160 8.04 21.39 -13.19
C MET A 160 6.51 21.32 -13.31
N SER A 161 6.02 20.67 -14.37
CA SER A 161 4.60 20.36 -14.50
C SER A 161 4.19 19.20 -13.60
N TYR A 162 2.89 19.12 -13.28
CA TYR A 162 2.35 17.98 -12.54
C TYR A 162 2.61 16.63 -13.24
N SER A 163 2.58 16.62 -14.59
CA SER A 163 2.90 15.43 -15.40
C SER A 163 4.35 14.98 -15.22
N GLU A 164 5.30 15.92 -15.21
CA GLU A 164 6.73 15.61 -15.02
C GLU A 164 7.02 15.15 -13.58
N MET A 165 6.33 15.71 -12.59
CA MET A 165 6.45 15.22 -11.20
C MET A 165 5.98 13.76 -11.10
N ARG A 166 4.85 13.44 -11.73
CA ARG A 166 4.33 12.07 -11.77
C ARG A 166 5.25 11.10 -12.51
N GLU A 167 5.93 11.55 -13.56
CA GLU A 167 6.91 10.74 -14.27
C GLU A 167 8.15 10.45 -13.41
N ARG A 168 8.54 11.39 -12.54
CA ARG A 168 9.72 11.26 -11.68
C ARG A 168 9.49 10.46 -10.41
N TYR A 169 8.28 10.49 -9.85
CA TYR A 169 8.02 9.97 -8.51
C TYR A 169 6.74 9.12 -8.38
N GLY A 170 6.03 8.85 -9.47
CA GLY A 170 4.69 8.24 -9.48
C GLY A 170 4.56 6.89 -10.16
#